data_AF-A0AAD4E1N2-F1
#
_entry.id   AF-A0AAD4E1N2-F1
#
_cell.length_a   1.000
_cell.length_b   1.000
_cell.length_c   1.000
_cell.angle_alpha   90.00
_cell.angle_beta   90.00
_cell.angle_gamma   90.00
#
_symmetry.space_group_name_H-M   'P 1'
#
loop_
_entity.id
_entity.type
_entity.pdbx_description
1 polymer ?
#
loop_
_entity_poly.entity_id
_entity_poly.type
_entity_poly.pdbx_seq_one_letter_code
_entity_poly.pdbx_strand_id
1 'polypeptide(L)'
;CPHCHALLLSTESDSFCCGNGMRALPPLHPLPVRMRMLLNENIRLKHIIEFCHVVNNFFSFAGIGVSGGFQHFNSGPTIGPPAVAITGRTYH
;
A
#
# COMPACT_ATOMS: atom_id res chain seq x y z
N CYS A 1 16.82 1.40 11.36
CA CYS A 1 18.10 2.14 11.17
C CYS A 1 18.53 2.87 12.44
N PRO A 2 19.75 2.64 12.95
CA PRO A 2 20.28 3.32 14.14
C PRO A 2 20.61 4.79 13.92
N HIS A 3 20.80 5.23 12.67
CA HIS A 3 21.20 6.61 12.35
C HIS A 3 20.00 7.55 12.18
N CYS A 4 18.99 7.13 11.41
CA CYS A 4 17.83 7.97 11.07
C CYS A 4 16.52 7.47 11.68
N HIS A 5 16.55 6.42 12.49
CA HIS A 5 15.38 5.81 13.15
C HIS A 5 14.26 5.35 12.20
N ALA A 6 14.53 5.25 10.90
CA ALA A 6 13.60 4.65 9.96
C ALA A 6 13.36 3.17 10.35
N LEU A 7 12.08 2.78 10.35
CA LEU A 7 11.67 1.39 10.41
C LEU A 7 12.06 0.73 9.09
N LEU A 8 12.89 -0.29 9.17
CA LEU A 8 13.32 -1.09 8.03
C LEU A 8 12.67 -2.45 8.11
N LEU A 9 12.40 -3.05 6.96
CA LEU A 9 12.01 -4.46 6.87
C LEU A 9 13.20 -5.35 7.27
N SER A 10 12.91 -6.59 7.70
CA SER A 10 13.93 -7.53 8.18
C SER A 10 15.01 -7.87 7.15
N THR A 11 14.74 -7.67 5.87
CA THR A 11 15.65 -7.93 4.75
C THR A 11 16.36 -6.68 4.23
N GLU A 12 16.03 -5.50 4.74
CA GLU A 12 16.60 -4.24 4.26
C GLU A 12 17.91 -3.90 5.00
N SER A 13 18.91 -3.43 4.26
CA SER A 13 20.17 -2.96 4.84
C SER A 13 20.04 -1.53 5.38
N ASP A 14 20.78 -1.20 6.43
CA ASP A 14 20.80 0.16 7.02
C ASP A 14 21.28 1.26 6.04
N SER A 15 22.00 0.88 4.99
CA SER A 15 22.41 1.78 3.90
C SER A 15 21.23 2.25 3.04
N PHE A 16 20.10 1.57 3.08
CA PHE A 16 18.94 1.84 2.22
C PHE A 16 18.28 3.19 2.53
N CYS A 17 18.04 3.49 3.81
CA CYS A 17 17.27 4.66 4.20
C CYS A 17 18.08 5.96 4.25
N CYS A 18 19.33 5.92 4.74
CA CYS A 18 20.13 7.12 4.97
C CYS A 18 21.58 7.00 4.48
N GLY A 19 21.93 5.89 3.81
CA GLY A 19 23.31 5.60 3.46
C GLY A 19 24.23 5.53 4.68
N ASN A 20 23.87 4.75 5.71
CA ASN A 20 24.66 4.63 6.95
C ASN A 20 24.94 5.97 7.65
N GLY A 21 23.94 6.86 7.69
CA GLY A 21 24.03 8.17 8.35
C GLY A 21 24.62 9.29 7.50
N MET A 22 24.97 9.04 6.24
CA MET A 22 25.47 10.08 5.33
C MET A 22 24.40 11.11 4.94
N ARG A 23 23.11 10.75 5.02
CA ARG A 23 21.99 11.64 4.70
C ARG A 23 21.17 11.92 5.94
N ALA A 24 21.06 13.19 6.30
CA ALA A 24 20.08 13.64 7.27
C ALA A 24 18.73 13.82 6.58
N LEU A 25 17.71 13.10 7.05
CA LEU A 25 16.34 13.35 6.66
C LEU A 25 15.84 14.58 7.44
N PRO A 26 15.24 15.58 6.78
CA PRO A 26 14.59 16.66 7.50
C PRO A 26 13.46 16.08 8.38
N PRO A 27 13.15 16.72 9.52
CA PRO A 27 12.03 16.29 10.34
C PRO A 27 10.75 16.32 9.51
N LEU A 28 9.94 15.27 9.67
CA LEU A 28 8.65 15.19 8.99
C LEU A 28 7.77 16.37 9.44
N HIS A 29 7.12 17.00 8.46
CA HIS A 29 6.13 18.03 8.76
C HIS A 29 5.00 17.42 9.58
N PRO A 30 4.40 18.19 10.50
CA PRO A 30 3.29 17.68 11.28
C PRO A 30 2.14 17.28 10.36
N LEU A 31 1.52 16.14 10.63
CA LEU A 31 0.37 15.66 9.86
C LEU A 31 -0.70 16.74 9.77
N PRO A 32 -1.39 16.93 8.63
CA PRO A 32 -2.50 17.87 8.52
C PRO A 32 -3.53 17.70 9.64
N VAL A 33 -4.15 18.80 10.09
CA VAL A 33 -5.09 18.82 11.24
C VAL A 33 -6.14 17.72 11.13
N ARG A 34 -6.76 17.57 9.95
CA ARG A 34 -7.79 16.54 9.70
C ARG A 34 -7.24 15.13 9.92
N MET A 35 -6.02 14.84 9.50
CA MET A 35 -5.41 13.53 9.69
C MET A 35 -5.08 13.28 11.16
N ARG A 36 -4.62 14.31 11.90
CA ARG A 36 -4.40 14.18 13.36
C ARG A 36 -5.69 13.90 14.11
N MET A 37 -6.81 14.49 13.70
CA MET A 37 -8.11 14.19 14.31
C MET A 37 -8.52 12.73 14.16
N LEU A 38 -8.22 12.12 13.01
CA LEU A 38 -8.50 10.70 12.78
C LEU A 38 -7.66 9.78 13.67
N LEU A 39 -6.46 10.20 14.06
CA LEU A 39 -5.56 9.45 14.93
C LEU A 39 -5.89 9.60 16.42
N ASN A 40 -6.47 10.74 16.81
CA ASN A 40 -6.76 11.06 18.21
C ASN A 40 -8.12 10.53 18.70
N GLU A 41 -9.00 10.12 17.80
CA GLU A 41 -10.29 9.52 18.14
C GLU A 41 -10.21 7.99 18.02
N ASN A 42 -10.09 7.28 19.15
CA ASN A 42 -9.90 5.82 19.20
C ASN A 42 -10.89 5.01 18.35
N ILE A 43 -12.16 5.44 18.29
CA ILE A 43 -13.19 4.77 17.48
C ILE A 43 -12.89 4.92 15.98
N ARG A 44 -12.57 6.14 15.53
CA ARG A 44 -12.25 6.39 14.11
C ARG A 44 -10.94 5.74 13.69
N LEU A 45 -9.94 5.73 14.58
CA LEU A 45 -8.67 5.06 14.34
C LEU A 45 -8.86 3.56 14.08
N LYS A 46 -9.68 2.89 14.90
CA LYS A 46 -9.99 1.47 14.72
C LYS A 46 -10.63 1.20 13.35
N HIS A 47 -11.62 2.00 12.96
CA HIS A 47 -12.28 1.87 11.65
C HIS A 47 -11.30 2.07 10.47
N ILE A 48 -10.39 3.03 10.58
CA ILE A 48 -9.37 3.27 9.53
C ILE A 48 -8.42 2.09 9.42
N ILE A 49 -7.95 1.56 10.56
CA ILE A 49 -7.06 0.39 10.56
C ILE A 49 -7.75 -0.80 9.91
N GLU A 50 -8.99 -1.09 10.28
CA GLU A 50 -9.79 -2.16 9.67
C GLU A 50 -9.94 -1.95 8.15
N PHE A 51 -10.25 -0.73 7.71
CA PHE A 51 -10.33 -0.40 6.29
C PHE A 51 -9.00 -0.59 5.56
N CYS A 52 -7.88 -0.15 6.16
CA CYS A 52 -6.54 -0.37 5.62
C CYS A 52 -6.22 -1.86 5.46
N HIS A 53 -6.60 -2.71 6.42
CA HIS A 53 -6.44 -4.15 6.30
C HIS A 53 -7.26 -4.72 5.13
N VAL A 54 -8.52 -4.29 4.99
CA VAL A 54 -9.38 -4.71 3.87
C VAL A 54 -8.75 -4.32 2.53
N VAL A 55 -8.28 -3.08 2.40
CA VAL A 55 -7.64 -2.58 1.18
C VAL A 55 -6.33 -3.30 0.89
N ASN A 56 -5.46 -3.49 1.89
CA ASN A 56 -4.20 -4.21 1.72
C ASN A 56 -4.43 -5.66 1.33
N ASN A 57 -5.44 -6.32 1.91
CA ASN A 57 -5.84 -7.68 1.52
C ASN A 57 -6.36 -7.70 0.09
N PHE A 58 -7.19 -6.73 -0.31
CA PHE A 58 -7.68 -6.60 -1.69
C PHE A 58 -6.51 -6.48 -2.69
N PHE A 59 -5.53 -5.62 -2.42
CA PHE A 59 -4.32 -5.51 -3.25
C PHE A 59 -3.47 -6.78 -3.24
N SER A 60 -3.38 -7.48 -2.11
CA SER A 60 -2.66 -8.76 -2.02
C SER A 60 -3.32 -9.82 -2.90
N PHE A 61 -4.66 -9.89 -2.93
CA PHE A 61 -5.39 -10.78 -3.85
C PHE A 61 -5.26 -10.35 -5.31
N ALA A 62 -5.23 -9.05 -5.60
CA ALA A 62 -4.93 -8.55 -6.94
C ALA A 62 -3.52 -8.95 -7.40
N GLY A 63 -2.55 -9.03 -6.49
CA GLY A 63 -1.20 -9.53 -6.76
C GLY A 63 -1.11 -11.05 -6.97
N ILE A 64 -2.02 -11.83 -6.37
CA ILE A 64 -2.08 -13.31 -6.50
C ILE A 64 -2.76 -13.75 -7.82
N GLY A 65 -3.39 -12.83 -8.55
CA GLY A 65 -4.25 -13.13 -9.71
C GLY A 65 -3.73 -12.77 -11.10
N VAL A 66 -2.42 -12.66 -11.33
CA VAL A 66 -1.87 -12.37 -12.68
C VAL A 66 -0.98 -13.51 -13.17
N SER A 67 -1.56 -14.69 -13.35
CA SER A 67 -0.98 -15.75 -14.20
C SER A 67 -1.57 -15.77 -15.61
N GLY A 68 -2.52 -14.87 -15.93
CA GLY A 68 -3.28 -14.86 -17.19
C GLY A 68 -3.14 -13.63 -18.10
N GLY A 69 -2.32 -12.63 -17.74
CA GLY A 69 -2.11 -11.40 -18.55
C GLY A 69 -3.28 -10.40 -18.53
N PHE A 70 -3.02 -9.16 -18.95
CA PHE A 70 -4.03 -8.11 -19.10
C PHE A 70 -4.99 -8.43 -20.26
N GLN A 71 -6.29 -8.55 -19.98
CA GLN A 71 -7.30 -8.65 -21.04
C GLN A 71 -7.77 -7.26 -21.46
N HIS A 72 -7.64 -6.96 -22.75
CA HIS A 72 -8.21 -5.76 -23.36
C HIS A 72 -9.62 -6.10 -23.84
N PHE A 73 -10.64 -5.44 -23.27
CA PHE A 73 -12.02 -5.60 -23.72
C PHE A 73 -12.23 -4.72 -24.96
N ASN A 74 -12.30 -5.36 -26.13
CA ASN A 74 -12.59 -4.70 -27.41
C ASN A 74 -14.08 -4.34 -27.50
N SER A 75 -14.48 -3.26 -26.83
CA SER A 75 -15.84 -2.71 -26.90
C SER A 75 -15.92 -1.65 -28.01
N GLY A 76 -15.81 -2.07 -29.27
CA GLY A 76 -16.01 -1.17 -30.43
C GLY A 76 -14.91 -0.11 -30.64
N PRO A 77 -15.20 1.01 -31.32
CA PRO A 77 -14.18 1.99 -31.76
C PRO A 77 -13.51 2.77 -30.63
N THR A 78 -13.92 2.55 -29.39
CA THR A 78 -13.32 3.12 -28.18
C THR A 78 -12.81 2.00 -27.29
N ILE A 79 -11.49 1.98 -27.06
CA ILE A 79 -10.86 1.12 -26.06
C ILE A 79 -11.53 1.42 -24.71
N GLY A 80 -12.29 0.45 -24.19
CA GLY A 80 -12.92 0.57 -22.87
C GLY A 80 -11.86 0.70 -21.78
N PRO A 81 -12.20 1.30 -20.62
CA PRO A 81 -11.26 1.39 -19.51
C PRO A 81 -10.77 -0.01 -19.10
N PRO A 82 -9.49 -0.15 -18.69
CA PRO A 82 -8.95 -1.43 -18.29
C PRO A 82 -9.79 -2.01 -17.14
N ALA A 83 -10.33 -3.21 -17.35
CA ALA A 83 -11.13 -3.92 -16.37
C ALA A 83 -10.37 -5.15 -15.88
N VAL A 84 -10.41 -5.39 -14.57
CA VAL A 84 -9.80 -6.56 -13.95
C VAL A 84 -10.91 -7.57 -13.70
N ALA A 85 -10.89 -8.70 -14.42
CA ALA A 85 -11.80 -9.82 -14.19
C ALA A 85 -11.11 -10.85 -13.29
N ILE A 86 -11.53 -10.94 -12.03
CA ILE A 86 -11.00 -11.89 -11.07
C ILE A 86 -11.79 -13.19 -11.20
N THR A 87 -11.20 -14.21 -11.83
CA THR A 87 -11.81 -15.55 -11.92
C THR A 87 -11.08 -16.48 -10.97
N GLY A 88 -11.65 -16.70 -9.78
CA GLY A 88 -11.16 -17.72 -8.85
C GLY A 88 -11.83 -19.07 -9.11
N ARG A 89 -11.07 -20.16 -9.07
CA ARG A 89 -11.61 -21.52 -8.90
C ARG A 89 -11.41 -21.94 -7.45
N THR A 90 -12.50 -22.19 -6.73
CA THR A 90 -12.47 -22.79 -5.39
C THR A 90 -12.26 -24.29 -5.56
N TYR A 91 -11.13 -24.82 -5.06
CA TYR A 91 -10.97 -26.25 -4.87
C TYR A 91 -11.47 -26.58 -3.45
N HIS A 92 -12.47 -27.44 -3.37
CA HIS A 92 -12.97 -28.01 -2.11
C HIS A 92 -12.12 -29.21 -1.69
#